data_AF-G5N8A3-F1
#
_entry.id   AF-G5N8A3-F1
#
_cell.length_a   1.000
_cell.length_b   1.000
_cell.length_c   1.000
_cell.angle_alpha   90.00
_cell.angle_beta   90.00
_cell.angle_gamma   90.00
#
_symmetry.space_group_name_H-M   'P 1'
#
loop_
_entity.id
_entity.type
_entity.pdbx_description
1 polymer ?
#
loop_
_entity_poly.entity_id
_entity_poly.type
_entity_poly.pdbx_seq_one_letter_code
_entity_poly.pdbx_strand_id
1 'polypeptide(L)'
;MLRMDKEPEFISLALAEWAKKHAVKLAFIQPGKPKKNVFITRFNRTYRTEILNSYLFRTLNEVREITDKGLSEYNCERPHESRNNMIPEEYR
;
A
#
# COMPACT_ATOMS: atom_id res chain seq x y z
N MET A 1 -4.66 3.74 13.22
CA MET A 1 -3.47 2.97 13.61
C MET A 1 -2.75 2.55 12.33
N LEU A 2 -1.48 2.86 12.18
CA LEU A 2 -0.66 2.40 11.05
C LEU A 2 0.08 1.13 11.45
N ARG A 3 0.03 0.11 10.58
CA ARG A 3 0.72 -1.15 10.80
C ARG A 3 1.88 -1.27 9.81
N MET A 4 3.05 -1.63 10.32
CA MET A 4 4.30 -1.62 9.54
C MET A 4 5.17 -2.82 9.92
N ASP A 5 6.04 -3.21 9.01
CA ASP A 5 7.07 -4.20 9.30
C ASP A 5 8.19 -3.59 10.16
N LYS A 6 8.96 -4.44 10.85
CA LYS A 6 10.10 -4.02 11.69
C LYS A 6 11.38 -3.85 10.87
N GLU A 7 11.26 -3.42 9.62
CA GLU A 7 12.44 -3.14 8.82
C GLU A 7 13.09 -1.84 9.31
N PRO A 8 14.43 -1.73 9.25
CA PRO A 8 15.14 -0.55 9.76
C PRO A 8 14.63 0.77 9.17
N GLU A 9 14.15 0.74 7.93
CA GLU A 9 13.58 1.89 7.21
C GLU A 9 12.31 2.45 7.88
N PHE A 10 11.58 1.63 8.63
CA PHE A 10 10.32 1.99 9.29
C PHE A 10 10.45 2.22 10.80
N ILE A 11 11.68 2.18 11.34
CA ILE A 11 11.98 2.42 12.76
C ILE A 11 12.81 3.69 12.88
N SER A 12 12.27 4.82 12.40
CA SER A 12 12.91 6.13 12.57
C SER A 12 12.27 6.92 13.71
N LEU A 13 13.10 7.69 14.43
CA LEU A 13 12.61 8.61 15.47
C LEU A 13 11.66 9.66 14.87
N ALA A 14 11.99 10.18 13.69
CA ALA A 14 11.17 11.15 12.97
C ALA A 14 9.76 10.62 12.68
N LEU A 15 9.61 9.35 12.29
CA LEU A 15 8.31 8.73 12.08
C LEU A 15 7.53 8.60 13.40
N ALA A 16 8.20 8.24 14.50
CA ALA A 16 7.57 8.15 15.82
C ALA A 16 7.09 9.52 16.32
N GLU A 17 7.87 10.58 16.12
CA GLU A 17 7.50 11.95 16.45
C GLU A 17 6.32 12.45 15.61
N TRP A 18 6.36 12.21 14.30
CA TRP A 18 5.25 12.54 13.40
C TRP A 18 3.97 11.83 13.83
N ALA A 19 4.04 10.54 14.13
CA ALA A 19 2.88 9.75 14.54
C ALA A 19 2.31 10.25 15.87
N LYS A 20 3.17 10.59 16.84
CA LYS A 20 2.75 11.20 18.12
C LYS A 20 2.04 12.54 17.90
N LYS A 21 2.61 13.41 17.04
CA LYS A 21 2.02 14.72 16.71
C LYS A 21 0.62 14.60 16.10
N HIS A 22 0.38 13.57 15.29
CA HIS A 22 -0.90 13.36 14.60
C HIS A 22 -1.83 12.37 15.33
N ALA A 23 -1.53 12.01 16.58
CA ALA A 23 -2.28 11.01 17.36
C ALA A 23 -2.46 9.65 16.64
N VAL A 24 -1.51 9.29 15.78
CA VAL A 24 -1.51 8.02 15.04
C VAL A 24 -0.79 6.95 15.85
N LYS A 25 -1.50 5.87 16.20
CA LYS A 25 -0.87 4.69 16.83
C LYS A 25 -0.06 3.90 15.79
N LEU A 26 1.23 3.70 16.02
CA LEU A 26 2.09 2.79 15.25
C LEU A 26 2.02 1.37 15.81
N ALA A 27 1.92 0.36 14.95
CA ALA A 27 1.89 -1.05 15.32
C ALA A 27 2.84 -1.86 14.45
N PHE A 28 3.90 -2.38 15.06
CA PHE A 28 4.89 -3.19 14.35
C PHE A 28 4.50 -4.67 14.31
N ILE A 29 4.60 -5.29 13.14
CA ILE A 29 4.32 -6.71 12.96
C ILE A 29 5.43 -7.53 13.62
N GLN A 30 5.05 -8.65 14.26
CA GLN A 30 6.02 -9.59 14.82
C GLN A 30 6.62 -10.44 13.68
N PRO A 31 7.94 -10.71 13.71
CA PRO A 31 8.57 -11.64 12.78
C PRO A 31 7.82 -12.99 12.77
N GLY A 32 7.64 -13.58 11.59
CA GLY A 32 6.99 -14.89 11.45
C GLY A 32 5.46 -14.89 11.46
N LYS A 33 4.78 -13.73 11.42
CA LYS A 33 3.31 -13.64 11.30
C LYS A 33 2.87 -13.01 9.96
N PRO A 34 3.04 -13.70 8.82
CA PRO A 34 2.78 -13.16 7.47
C PRO A 34 1.31 -12.76 7.24
N LYS A 35 0.37 -13.38 7.98
CA LYS A 35 -1.07 -13.12 7.84
C LYS A 35 -1.48 -11.68 8.19
N LYS A 36 -0.66 -10.93 8.93
CA LYS A 36 -1.01 -9.58 9.41
C LYS A 36 -0.81 -8.46 8.37
N ASN A 37 -0.15 -8.76 7.24
CA ASN A 37 0.12 -7.81 6.17
C ASN A 37 -0.44 -8.23 4.80
N VAL A 38 -1.34 -9.22 4.74
CA VAL A 38 -1.80 -9.84 3.49
C VAL A 38 -2.36 -8.83 2.49
N PHE A 39 -3.05 -7.78 2.97
CA PHE A 39 -3.62 -6.75 2.09
C PHE A 39 -2.53 -5.96 1.35
N ILE A 40 -1.53 -5.40 2.05
CA ILE A 40 -0.46 -4.65 1.39
C ILE A 40 0.42 -5.57 0.55
N THR A 41 0.66 -6.81 0.99
CA THR A 41 1.43 -7.79 0.21
C THR A 41 0.73 -8.11 -1.11
N ARG A 42 -0.59 -8.29 -1.09
CA ARG A 42 -1.39 -8.49 -2.31
C ARG A 42 -1.31 -7.26 -3.22
N PHE A 43 -1.57 -6.08 -2.67
CA PHE A 43 -1.50 -4.82 -3.43
C PHE A 43 -0.12 -4.63 -4.08
N ASN A 44 0.97 -4.77 -3.31
CA ASN A 44 2.33 -4.60 -3.82
C ASN A 44 2.66 -5.60 -4.93
N ARG A 45 2.17 -6.85 -4.83
CA ARG A 45 2.31 -7.84 -5.91
C ARG A 45 1.57 -7.41 -7.17
N THR A 46 0.32 -6.96 -7.04
CA THR A 46 -0.50 -6.44 -8.14
C THR A 46 0.17 -5.25 -8.79
N TYR A 47 0.53 -4.22 -8.02
CA TYR A 47 1.21 -3.02 -8.50
C TYR A 47 2.52 -3.34 -9.22
N ARG A 48 3.34 -4.25 -8.66
CA ARG A 48 4.56 -4.69 -9.32
C ARG A 48 4.28 -5.37 -10.67
N THR A 49 3.28 -6.23 -10.73
CA THR A 49 2.99 -7.03 -11.92
C THR A 49 2.35 -6.19 -13.02
N GLU A 50 1.38 -5.35 -12.66
CA GLU A 50 0.52 -4.63 -13.60
C GLU A 50 1.06 -3.24 -13.97
N ILE A 51 1.92 -2.65 -13.14
CA ILE A 51 2.51 -1.33 -13.39
C ILE A 51 4.02 -1.47 -13.60
N LEU A 52 4.78 -1.88 -12.58
CA LEU A 52 6.24 -1.78 -12.67
C LEU A 52 6.87 -2.73 -13.69
N ASN A 53 6.31 -3.92 -13.86
CA ASN A 53 6.81 -4.91 -14.82
C ASN A 53 6.19 -4.76 -16.22
N SER A 54 5.03 -4.10 -16.35
CA SER A 54 4.29 -3.99 -17.61
C SER A 54 4.77 -2.84 -18.50
N TYR A 55 5.42 -1.83 -17.90
CA TYR A 55 5.84 -0.63 -18.62
C TYR A 55 7.36 -0.44 -18.54
N LEU A 56 7.94 0.06 -19.63
CA LEU A 56 9.32 0.57 -19.64
C LEU A 56 9.27 2.08 -19.52
N PHE A 57 9.64 2.60 -18.35
CA PHE A 57 9.63 4.03 -18.07
C PHE A 57 10.93 4.70 -18.51
N ARG A 58 10.82 5.90 -19.08
CA ARG A 58 11.92 6.77 -19.46
C ARG A 58 12.07 7.95 -18.51
N THR A 59 10.98 8.35 -17.84
CA THR A 59 10.99 9.46 -16.88
C THR A 59 10.22 9.13 -15.60
N LEU A 60 10.52 9.84 -14.52
CA LEU A 60 9.77 9.72 -13.27
C LEU A 60 8.33 10.24 -13.41
N ASN A 61 8.06 11.16 -14.33
CA ASN A 61 6.71 11.66 -14.55
C ASN A 61 5.82 10.58 -15.18
N GLU A 62 6.33 9.81 -16.14
CA GLU A 62 5.61 8.67 -16.69
C GLU A 62 5.25 7.64 -15.61
N VAL A 63 6.18 7.36 -14.69
CA VAL A 63 5.90 6.47 -13.54
C VAL A 63 4.76 7.03 -12.71
N ARG A 64 4.79 8.32 -12.34
CA ARG A 64 3.76 8.96 -11.52
C ARG A 64 2.39 8.92 -12.20
N GLU A 65 2.30 9.33 -13.46
CA GLU A 65 1.03 9.37 -14.20
C GLU A 65 0.40 7.98 -14.34
N ILE A 66 1.21 6.97 -14.71
CA ILE A 66 0.72 5.59 -14.85
C ILE A 66 0.33 5.02 -13.48
N THR A 67 1.08 5.34 -12.43
CA THR A 67 0.77 4.95 -11.05
C THR A 67 -0.54 5.55 -10.57
N ASP A 68 -0.73 6.86 -10.75
CA ASP A 68 -1.95 7.56 -10.31
C ASP A 68 -3.18 7.01 -11.04
N LYS A 69 -3.07 6.77 -12.35
CA LYS A 69 -4.13 6.11 -13.12
C LYS A 69 -4.42 4.71 -12.60
N GLY A 70 -3.40 3.88 -12.42
CA GLY A 70 -3.56 2.51 -11.90
C GLY A 70 -4.13 2.47 -10.48
N LEU A 71 -3.78 3.43 -9.63
CA LEU A 71 -4.35 3.58 -8.29
C LEU A 71 -5.83 3.98 -8.33
N SER A 72 -6.22 4.87 -9.25
CA SER A 72 -7.61 5.25 -9.46
C SER A 72 -8.44 4.04 -9.90
N GLU A 73 -7.98 3.29 -10.91
CA GLU A 73 -8.65 2.07 -11.39
C GLU A 73 -8.76 1.02 -10.28
N TYR A 74 -7.68 0.80 -9.51
CA TYR A 74 -7.68 -0.18 -8.42
C TYR A 74 -8.68 0.17 -7.32
N ASN A 75 -8.79 1.45 -6.93
CA ASN A 75 -9.63 1.88 -5.81
C ASN A 75 -11.09 2.14 -6.20
N CYS A 76 -11.34 2.57 -7.44
CA CYS A 76 -12.65 3.07 -7.87
C CYS A 76 -13.36 2.16 -8.87
N GLU A 77 -12.67 1.22 -9.53
CA GLU A 77 -13.26 0.45 -10.63
C GLU A 77 -13.12 -1.06 -10.44
N ARG A 78 -12.08 -1.53 -9.73
CA ARG A 78 -11.78 -2.96 -9.63
C ARG A 78 -12.61 -3.65 -8.54
N PRO A 79 -13.53 -4.57 -8.90
CA PRO A 79 -14.24 -5.36 -7.92
C PRO A 79 -13.30 -6.35 -7.25
N HIS A 80 -13.38 -6.48 -5.92
CA HIS A 80 -12.61 -7.46 -5.18
C HIS A 80 -13.48 -8.63 -4.70
N GLU A 81 -13.26 -9.82 -5.28
CA GLU A 81 -14.00 -11.05 -4.93
C GLU A 81 -13.99 -11.36 -3.43
N SER A 82 -12.87 -11.09 -2.75
CA SER A 82 -12.76 -11.25 -1.30
C SER A 82 -13.67 -10.33 -0.47
N ARG A 83 -14.38 -9.40 -1.12
CA ARG A 83 -15.25 -8.38 -0.53
C ARG A 83 -16.56 -8.24 -1.31
N ASN A 84 -17.21 -9.36 -1.68
CA ASN A 84 -18.48 -9.35 -2.42
C ASN A 84 -18.46 -8.50 -3.70
N ASN A 85 -17.31 -8.42 -4.38
CA ASN A 85 -17.11 -7.59 -5.58
C ASN A 85 -17.27 -6.07 -5.36
N MET A 86 -17.24 -5.58 -4.13
CA MET A 86 -17.18 -4.14 -3.87
C MET A 86 -15.80 -3.59 -4.26
N ILE A 87 -15.79 -2.36 -4.75
CA ILE A 87 -14.57 -1.58 -4.97
C ILE A 87 -14.04 -1.05 -3.61
N PRO A 88 -12.72 -0.80 -3.45
CA PRO A 88 -12.17 -0.30 -2.20
C PRO A 88 -12.82 0.99 -1.68
N GLU A 89 -13.20 1.89 -2.58
CA GLU A 89 -13.80 3.19 -2.23
C GLU A 89 -15.19 3.04 -1.57
N GLU A 90 -16.00 2.10 -2.03
CA GLU A 90 -17.33 1.80 -1.46
C GLU A 90 -17.28 1.21 -0.05
N TYR A 91 -16.10 0.78 0.39
CA TYR A 91 -15.88 0.18 1.71
C TYR A 91 -15.49 1.21 2.80
N ARG A 92 -15.51 2.51 2.50
CA ARG A 92 -15.09 3.56 3.46
C ARG A 92 -16.03 3.74 4.65
#